data_AF-A0A930JJS2-F1
#
_entry.id   AF-A0A930JJS2-F1
#
_cell.length_a   1.000
_cell.length_b   1.000
_cell.length_c   1.000
_cell.angle_alpha   90.00
_cell.angle_beta   90.00
_cell.angle_gamma   90.00
#
_symmetry.space_group_name_H-M   'P 1'
#
loop_
_entity.id
_entity.type
_entity.pdbx_description
1 polymer ?
#
loop_
_entity_poly.entity_id
_entity_poly.type
_entity_poly.pdbx_seq_one_letter_code
_entity_poly.pdbx_strand_id
1 'polypeptide(L)'
;MAKNELLENILDDLSVINEKDEARDQRLDRMESALDELVKVVGSIQPTTSTTQAESTNSISYNALKEAVYKVIAEYHDAKPEHTDIFTEDNIRKLHSVINKADGEWLKKHWAKQDEEAKKERDLLASKRTAQGIQTTSMVAEWAPEYSPEIQRTIRFIGLKTLDEDEPAESVHALLKVWGDALSRITAPPPPETPSLMAWLKYKWQQVKAYFHNRKAMTYTLLYIGGLAIIICISLYQSAVMDLDRTNRIFYRYVIKNANAAKDYHELDSLVHSNDFFKTYRTLDR
;
A
#
# COMPACT_ATOMS: atom_id res chain seq x y z
N MET A 1 -8.06 2.49 -61.77
CA MET A 1 -8.67 2.81 -63.09
C MET A 1 -10.19 2.72 -63.03
N ALA A 2 -10.78 1.55 -62.77
CA ALA A 2 -12.24 1.38 -62.71
C ALA A 2 -13.02 2.40 -61.84
N LYS A 3 -12.47 2.79 -60.68
CA LYS A 3 -13.10 3.78 -59.78
C LYS A 3 -13.12 5.22 -60.34
N ASN A 4 -12.12 5.60 -61.13
CA ASN A 4 -12.09 6.93 -61.76
C ASN A 4 -13.07 7.00 -62.91
N GLU A 5 -13.11 5.95 -63.73
CA GLU A 5 -14.00 5.82 -64.88
C GLU A 5 -15.48 5.83 -64.44
N LEU A 6 -15.79 5.17 -63.32
CA LEU A 6 -17.14 5.14 -62.74
C LEU A 6 -17.55 6.51 -62.15
N LEU A 7 -16.58 7.29 -61.64
CA LEU A 7 -16.81 8.63 -61.10
C LEU A 7 -16.96 9.69 -62.20
N GLU A 8 -16.19 9.55 -63.28
CA GLU A 8 -16.25 10.40 -64.46
C GLU A 8 -17.58 10.20 -65.20
N ASN A 9 -18.05 8.95 -65.30
CA ASN A 9 -19.39 8.64 -65.83
C ASN A 9 -20.52 9.27 -65.00
N ILE A 10 -20.42 9.29 -63.66
CA ILE A 10 -21.41 9.96 -62.80
C ILE A 10 -21.39 11.47 -63.03
N LEU A 11 -20.20 12.07 -63.20
CA LEU A 11 -20.06 13.51 -63.46
C LEU A 11 -20.62 13.90 -64.84
N ASP A 12 -20.35 13.09 -65.86
CA ASP A 12 -20.86 13.29 -67.22
C ASP A 12 -22.39 13.14 -67.26
N ASP A 13 -22.96 12.15 -66.58
CA ASP A 13 -24.40 11.97 -66.49
C ASP A 13 -25.10 13.11 -65.71
N LEU A 14 -24.43 13.69 -64.71
CA LEU A 14 -24.89 14.89 -63.98
C LEU A 14 -24.91 16.15 -64.86
N SER A 15 -23.97 16.28 -65.80
CA SER A 15 -23.85 17.48 -66.65
C SER A 15 -24.97 17.62 -67.70
N VAL A 16 -25.71 16.54 -67.97
CA VAL A 16 -26.72 16.44 -69.05
C VAL A 16 -28.17 16.42 -68.51
N ILE A 17 -28.39 16.65 -67.21
CA ILE A 17 -29.70 16.61 -66.53
C ILE A 17 -30.74 17.65 -67.06
N ASN A 18 -30.37 18.49 -68.02
CA ASN A 18 -31.22 19.53 -68.62
C ASN A 18 -32.22 19.04 -69.70
N GLU A 19 -32.30 17.74 -69.99
CA GLU A 19 -33.23 17.17 -71.02
C GLU A 19 -34.38 16.31 -70.42
N LYS A 20 -35.44 16.14 -71.22
CA LYS A 20 -36.81 15.70 -70.86
C LYS A 20 -36.93 14.46 -69.94
N ASP A 21 -38.05 14.42 -69.21
CA ASP A 21 -38.30 13.62 -68.00
C ASP A 21 -38.03 12.10 -68.08
N GLU A 22 -38.30 11.40 -69.17
CA GLU A 22 -38.03 9.93 -69.26
C GLU A 22 -36.52 9.59 -69.29
N ALA A 23 -35.69 10.45 -69.88
CA ALA A 23 -34.24 10.27 -69.89
C ALA A 23 -33.61 10.61 -68.54
N ARG A 24 -34.28 11.46 -67.74
CA ARG A 24 -33.85 11.86 -66.39
C ARG A 24 -34.03 10.74 -65.39
N ASP A 25 -35.20 10.09 -65.37
CA ASP A 25 -35.50 9.02 -64.41
C ASP A 25 -34.63 7.79 -64.69
N GLN A 26 -34.43 7.43 -65.96
CA GLN A 26 -33.54 6.33 -66.36
C GLN A 26 -32.05 6.59 -66.04
N ARG A 27 -31.66 7.85 -65.86
CA ARG A 27 -30.29 8.26 -65.47
C ARG A 27 -30.13 8.41 -63.96
N LEU A 28 -31.19 8.80 -63.25
CA LEU A 28 -31.25 8.73 -61.78
C LEU A 28 -31.10 7.29 -61.29
N ASP A 29 -31.77 6.33 -61.94
CA ASP A 29 -31.60 4.90 -61.64
C ASP A 29 -30.15 4.42 -61.87
N ARG A 30 -29.47 4.95 -62.90
CA ARG A 30 -28.05 4.66 -63.16
C ARG A 30 -27.14 5.27 -62.09
N MET A 31 -27.42 6.49 -61.65
CA MET A 31 -26.68 7.14 -60.57
C MET A 31 -26.88 6.43 -59.23
N GLU A 32 -28.10 5.99 -58.91
CA GLU A 32 -28.39 5.21 -57.71
C GLU A 32 -27.65 3.87 -57.74
N SER A 33 -27.66 3.17 -58.88
CA SER A 33 -26.91 1.92 -59.06
C SER A 33 -25.39 2.11 -58.95
N ALA A 34 -24.86 3.20 -59.50
CA ALA A 34 -23.44 3.54 -59.43
C ALA A 34 -23.00 3.95 -58.01
N LEU A 35 -23.88 4.63 -57.25
CA LEU A 35 -23.66 4.93 -55.83
C LEU A 35 -23.63 3.65 -54.99
N ASP A 36 -24.56 2.73 -55.24
CA ASP A 36 -24.62 1.43 -54.56
C ASP A 36 -23.36 0.59 -54.83
N GLU A 37 -22.82 0.66 -56.03
CA GLU A 37 -21.55 0.02 -56.40
C GLU A 37 -20.35 0.71 -55.71
N LEU A 38 -20.34 2.03 -55.63
CA LEU A 38 -19.31 2.79 -54.91
C LEU A 38 -19.31 2.47 -53.41
N VAL A 39 -20.48 2.33 -52.79
CA VAL A 39 -20.65 1.92 -51.39
C VAL A 39 -20.11 0.50 -51.16
N LYS A 40 -20.35 -0.44 -52.09
CA LYS A 40 -19.77 -1.79 -52.03
C LYS A 40 -18.24 -1.77 -52.16
N VAL A 41 -17.69 -0.95 -53.05
CA VAL A 41 -16.24 -0.80 -53.25
C VAL A 41 -15.57 -0.15 -52.03
N VAL A 42 -16.20 0.85 -51.41
CA VAL A 42 -15.71 1.51 -50.18
C VAL A 42 -15.83 0.59 -48.96
N GLY A 43 -16.88 -0.26 -48.89
CA GLY A 43 -17.06 -1.27 -47.86
C GLY A 43 -15.95 -2.35 -47.81
N SER A 44 -15.23 -2.53 -48.92
CA SER A 44 -14.14 -3.50 -49.09
C SER A 44 -12.75 -2.98 -48.69
N ILE A 45 -12.58 -1.70 -48.36
CA ILE A 45 -11.26 -1.15 -48.03
C ILE A 45 -11.00 -1.26 -46.52
N GLN A 46 -10.10 -2.17 -46.16
CA GLN A 46 -9.50 -2.28 -44.84
C GLN A 46 -8.57 -1.06 -44.62
N PRO A 47 -8.62 -0.34 -43.47
CA PRO A 47 -7.64 0.69 -43.20
C PRO A 47 -6.36 0.01 -42.71
N THR A 48 -5.35 -0.04 -43.58
CA THR A 48 -3.98 -0.40 -43.21
C THR A 48 -3.42 0.71 -42.34
N THR A 49 -3.25 0.41 -41.05
CA THR A 49 -2.42 1.17 -40.13
C THR A 49 -0.97 1.07 -40.59
N SER A 50 -0.39 2.15 -41.11
CA SER A 50 1.06 2.36 -41.14
C SER A 50 1.35 3.84 -41.39
N THR A 51 1.81 4.51 -40.33
CA THR A 51 2.60 5.73 -40.42
C THR A 51 3.85 5.41 -41.26
N THR A 52 3.85 5.77 -42.54
CA THR A 52 5.03 6.26 -43.27
C THR A 52 4.53 6.96 -44.52
N GLN A 53 5.02 8.18 -44.64
CA GLN A 53 4.90 9.11 -45.75
C GLN A 53 5.11 8.42 -47.12
N ALA A 54 4.03 8.22 -47.86
CA ALA A 54 4.03 8.10 -49.31
C ALA A 54 2.72 8.68 -49.83
N GLU A 55 2.84 9.69 -50.69
CA GLU A 55 1.74 10.44 -51.29
C GLU A 55 0.72 9.49 -51.94
N SER A 56 -0.48 9.40 -51.36
CA SER A 56 -1.66 8.96 -52.09
C SER A 56 -2.57 10.18 -52.28
N THR A 57 -2.49 10.77 -53.46
CA THR A 57 -3.29 11.91 -53.97
C THR A 57 -4.77 11.56 -54.21
N ASN A 58 -5.34 10.65 -53.42
CA ASN A 58 -6.64 10.01 -53.70
C ASN A 58 -7.68 10.21 -52.58
N SER A 59 -7.73 11.37 -51.96
CA SER A 59 -8.91 11.80 -51.21
C SER A 59 -9.48 13.05 -51.87
N ILE A 60 -10.67 12.94 -52.46
CA ILE A 60 -11.47 14.13 -52.77
C ILE A 60 -11.65 14.87 -51.44
N SER A 61 -11.16 16.10 -51.37
CA SER A 61 -11.25 16.85 -50.12
C SER A 61 -12.73 17.06 -49.79
N TYR A 62 -13.08 16.95 -48.50
CA TYR A 62 -14.44 17.20 -48.03
C TYR A 62 -14.99 18.54 -48.56
N ASN A 63 -14.12 19.53 -48.72
CA ASN A 63 -14.46 20.83 -49.30
C ASN A 63 -14.87 20.74 -50.77
N ALA A 64 -14.19 19.92 -51.58
CA ALA A 64 -14.53 19.74 -53.00
C ALA A 64 -15.86 19.02 -53.18
N LEU A 65 -16.15 18.00 -52.35
CA LEU A 65 -17.45 17.32 -52.36
C LEU A 65 -18.56 18.25 -51.90
N LYS A 66 -18.32 19.02 -50.83
CA LYS A 66 -19.26 20.01 -50.30
C LYS A 66 -19.60 21.06 -51.35
N GLU A 67 -18.60 21.65 -52.01
CA GLU A 67 -18.79 22.64 -53.08
C GLU A 67 -19.61 22.07 -54.24
N ALA A 68 -19.31 20.86 -54.71
CA ALA A 68 -20.06 20.22 -55.79
C ALA A 68 -21.53 19.97 -55.42
N VAL A 69 -21.79 19.47 -54.20
CA VAL A 69 -23.17 19.25 -53.71
C VAL A 69 -23.92 20.57 -53.56
N TYR A 70 -23.29 21.60 -52.99
CA TYR A 70 -23.90 22.92 -52.86
C TYR A 70 -24.22 23.54 -54.23
N LYS A 71 -23.32 23.38 -55.21
CA LYS A 71 -23.51 23.89 -56.56
C LYS A 71 -24.68 23.22 -57.26
N VAL A 72 -24.79 21.89 -57.18
CA VAL A 72 -25.92 21.14 -57.76
C VAL A 72 -27.25 21.53 -57.11
N ILE A 73 -27.27 21.70 -55.77
CA ILE A 73 -28.47 22.13 -55.05
C ILE A 73 -28.86 23.57 -55.44
N ALA A 74 -27.88 24.47 -55.59
CA ALA A 74 -28.11 25.85 -56.00
C ALA A 74 -28.62 25.95 -57.45
N GLU A 75 -28.00 25.24 -58.40
CA GLU A 75 -28.41 25.21 -59.81
C GLU A 75 -29.82 24.61 -59.98
N TYR A 76 -30.18 23.59 -59.18
CA TYR A 76 -31.53 23.02 -59.17
C TYR A 76 -32.58 24.01 -58.65
N HIS A 77 -32.26 24.75 -57.57
CA HIS A 77 -33.15 25.76 -57.00
C HIS A 77 -33.38 26.95 -57.94
N ASP A 78 -32.33 27.38 -58.66
CA ASP A 78 -32.42 28.46 -59.65
C ASP A 78 -33.21 28.05 -60.91
N ALA A 79 -33.11 26.77 -61.33
CA ALA A 79 -33.80 26.26 -62.52
C ALA A 79 -35.30 25.99 -62.32
N LYS A 80 -35.74 25.66 -61.09
CA LYS A 80 -37.15 25.42 -60.75
C LYS A 80 -37.47 25.92 -59.34
N PRO A 81 -37.87 27.21 -59.18
CA PRO A 81 -38.01 27.84 -57.86
C PRO A 81 -39.20 27.35 -57.01
N GLU A 82 -40.14 26.56 -57.55
CA GLU A 82 -41.40 26.22 -56.86
C GLU A 82 -41.58 24.75 -56.44
N HIS A 83 -40.62 23.84 -56.66
CA HIS A 83 -40.86 22.41 -56.35
C HIS A 83 -40.28 21.94 -55.01
N THR A 84 -41.18 21.60 -54.10
CA THR A 84 -40.98 20.87 -52.84
C THR A 84 -40.57 19.39 -53.00
N ASP A 85 -40.39 18.89 -54.23
CA ASP A 85 -40.34 17.44 -54.52
C ASP A 85 -39.08 16.72 -53.99
N ILE A 86 -37.90 17.35 -54.00
CA ILE A 86 -36.66 16.70 -53.50
C ILE A 86 -36.64 16.62 -51.97
N PHE A 87 -37.08 17.68 -51.30
CA PHE A 87 -37.15 17.77 -49.83
C PHE A 87 -38.55 17.43 -49.30
N THR A 88 -39.27 16.54 -49.98
CA THR A 88 -40.52 15.98 -49.44
C THR A 88 -40.18 15.23 -48.15
N GLU A 89 -41.06 15.30 -47.14
CA GLU A 89 -40.83 14.65 -45.83
C GLU A 89 -40.53 13.15 -45.96
N ASP A 90 -41.11 12.49 -46.96
CA ASP A 90 -40.89 11.07 -47.25
C ASP A 90 -39.46 10.78 -47.76
N ASN A 91 -38.91 11.66 -48.60
CA ASN A 91 -37.54 11.56 -49.10
C ASN A 91 -36.52 11.88 -48.00
N ILE A 92 -36.80 12.86 -47.15
CA ILE A 92 -35.97 13.18 -45.98
C ILE A 92 -35.94 12.00 -45.01
N ARG A 93 -37.09 11.35 -44.74
CA ARG A 93 -37.14 10.14 -43.90
C ARG A 93 -36.33 8.99 -44.50
N LYS A 94 -36.45 8.75 -45.82
CA LYS A 94 -35.67 7.71 -46.50
C LYS A 94 -34.17 7.99 -46.39
N LEU A 95 -33.74 9.21 -46.70
CA LEU A 95 -32.33 9.62 -46.58
C LEU A 95 -31.81 9.45 -45.15
N HIS A 96 -32.57 9.88 -44.14
CA HIS A 96 -32.23 9.71 -42.74
C HIS A 96 -32.11 8.22 -42.35
N SER A 97 -32.99 7.37 -42.88
CA SER A 97 -32.95 5.92 -42.61
C SER A 97 -31.72 5.23 -43.22
N VAL A 98 -31.32 5.65 -44.42
CA VAL A 98 -30.13 5.14 -45.11
C VAL A 98 -28.86 5.58 -44.38
N ILE A 99 -28.77 6.85 -43.99
CA ILE A 99 -27.65 7.39 -43.22
C ILE A 99 -27.52 6.66 -41.88
N ASN A 100 -28.60 6.54 -41.10
CA ASN A 100 -28.57 5.83 -39.82
C ASN A 100 -28.17 4.36 -39.97
N LYS A 101 -28.59 3.69 -41.04
CA LYS A 101 -28.20 2.30 -41.31
C LYS A 101 -26.72 2.20 -41.64
N ALA A 102 -26.21 3.07 -42.52
CA ALA A 102 -24.80 3.11 -42.89
C ALA A 102 -23.91 3.43 -41.67
N ASP A 103 -24.30 4.41 -40.86
CA ASP A 103 -23.61 4.77 -39.62
C ASP A 103 -23.64 3.63 -38.60
N GLY A 104 -24.79 2.95 -38.45
CA GLY A 104 -24.93 1.81 -37.56
C GLY A 104 -24.07 0.60 -37.98
N GLU A 105 -23.99 0.30 -39.28
CA GLU A 105 -23.13 -0.77 -39.82
C GLU A 105 -21.64 -0.41 -39.69
N TRP A 106 -21.28 0.84 -39.97
CA TRP A 106 -19.92 1.34 -39.78
C TRP A 106 -19.50 1.27 -38.30
N LEU A 107 -20.35 1.72 -37.38
CA LEU A 107 -20.11 1.63 -35.94
C LEU A 107 -19.93 0.16 -35.52
N LYS A 108 -20.81 -0.75 -35.92
CA LYS A 108 -20.65 -2.18 -35.59
C LYS A 108 -19.28 -2.72 -36.03
N LYS A 109 -18.84 -2.40 -37.25
CA LYS A 109 -17.54 -2.82 -37.77
C LYS A 109 -16.37 -2.18 -37.00
N HIS A 110 -16.50 -0.90 -36.66
CA HIS A 110 -15.49 -0.17 -35.89
C HIS A 110 -15.30 -0.77 -34.48
N TRP A 111 -16.39 -1.04 -33.78
CA TRP A 111 -16.37 -1.62 -32.43
C TRP A 111 -15.87 -3.06 -32.45
N ALA A 112 -16.29 -3.88 -33.42
CA ALA A 112 -15.76 -5.23 -33.60
C ALA A 112 -14.23 -5.24 -33.81
N LYS A 113 -13.71 -4.26 -34.58
CA LYS A 113 -12.27 -4.11 -34.77
C LYS A 113 -11.55 -3.76 -33.45
N GLN A 114 -12.10 -2.82 -32.68
CA GLN A 114 -11.53 -2.46 -31.38
C GLN A 114 -11.55 -3.64 -30.40
N ASP A 115 -12.63 -4.42 -30.38
CA ASP A 115 -12.72 -5.62 -29.53
C ASP A 115 -11.67 -6.66 -29.93
N GLU A 116 -11.44 -6.88 -31.23
CA GLU A 116 -10.38 -7.77 -31.71
C GLU A 116 -8.97 -7.27 -31.35
N GLU A 117 -8.70 -5.97 -31.50
CA GLU A 117 -7.42 -5.35 -31.14
C GLU A 117 -7.18 -5.46 -29.62
N ALA A 118 -8.18 -5.11 -28.81
CA ALA A 118 -8.12 -5.24 -27.35
C ALA A 118 -7.98 -6.70 -26.89
N LYS A 119 -8.56 -7.66 -27.62
CA LYS A 119 -8.36 -9.08 -27.35
C LYS A 119 -6.92 -9.51 -27.64
N LYS A 120 -6.36 -9.11 -28.77
CA LYS A 120 -4.95 -9.38 -29.13
C LYS A 120 -3.98 -8.81 -28.11
N GLU A 121 -4.22 -7.58 -27.63
CA GLU A 121 -3.40 -6.97 -26.58
C GLU A 121 -3.48 -7.76 -25.27
N ARG A 122 -4.69 -8.17 -24.85
CA ARG A 122 -4.87 -8.99 -23.65
C ARG A 122 -4.17 -10.35 -23.76
N ASP A 123 -4.25 -11.00 -24.91
CA ASP A 123 -3.61 -12.31 -25.16
C ASP A 123 -2.07 -12.18 -25.18
N LEU A 124 -1.55 -11.10 -25.76
CA LEU A 124 -0.12 -10.77 -25.73
C LEU A 124 0.36 -10.54 -24.29
N LEU A 125 -0.36 -9.72 -23.54
CA LEU A 125 -0.04 -9.41 -22.15
C LEU A 125 -0.10 -10.67 -21.28
N ALA A 126 -1.13 -11.50 -21.44
CA ALA A 126 -1.23 -12.79 -20.75
C ALA A 126 -0.05 -13.72 -21.07
N SER A 127 0.43 -13.72 -22.33
CA SER A 127 1.61 -14.50 -22.73
C SER A 127 2.88 -13.99 -22.04
N LYS A 128 3.10 -12.67 -21.98
CA LYS A 128 4.22 -12.07 -21.25
C LYS A 128 4.18 -12.38 -19.75
N ARG A 129 3.01 -12.25 -19.11
CA ARG A 129 2.82 -12.58 -17.68
C ARG A 129 2.98 -14.07 -17.39
N THR A 130 2.67 -14.93 -18.37
CA THR A 130 2.94 -16.38 -18.30
C THR A 130 4.44 -16.64 -18.34
N ALA A 131 5.19 -15.96 -19.21
CA ALA A 131 6.65 -16.05 -19.25
C ALA A 131 7.32 -15.55 -17.95
N GLN A 132 6.75 -14.52 -17.31
CA GLN A 132 7.18 -14.06 -15.99
C GLN A 132 6.77 -15.01 -14.84
N GLY A 133 5.91 -15.99 -15.07
CA GLY A 133 5.45 -16.92 -14.03
C GLY A 133 4.49 -16.30 -13.00
N ILE A 134 3.80 -15.22 -13.35
CA ILE A 134 2.86 -14.51 -12.45
C ILE A 134 1.40 -14.54 -12.95
N GLN A 135 1.13 -15.17 -14.09
CA GLN A 135 -0.22 -15.21 -14.67
C GLN A 135 -1.23 -15.89 -13.75
N THR A 136 -0.86 -16.95 -13.04
CA THR A 136 -1.73 -17.63 -12.07
C THR A 136 -1.03 -17.82 -10.73
N THR A 137 -1.79 -18.01 -9.65
CA THR A 137 -1.21 -18.28 -8.33
C THR A 137 -0.43 -19.59 -8.29
N SER A 138 -0.80 -20.57 -9.10
CA SER A 138 -0.06 -21.84 -9.20
C SER A 138 1.36 -21.63 -9.76
N MET A 139 1.51 -20.79 -10.78
CA MET A 139 2.84 -20.46 -11.32
C MET A 139 3.70 -19.72 -10.30
N VAL A 140 3.10 -18.85 -9.49
CA VAL A 140 3.81 -18.19 -8.38
C VAL A 140 4.28 -19.20 -7.33
N ALA A 141 3.49 -20.24 -7.07
CA ALA A 141 3.89 -21.31 -6.15
C ALA A 141 5.06 -22.15 -6.67
N GLU A 142 5.31 -22.20 -7.98
CA GLU A 142 6.45 -22.95 -8.56
C GLU A 142 7.80 -22.31 -8.20
N TRP A 143 7.91 -20.98 -8.24
CA TRP A 143 9.16 -20.26 -7.96
C TRP A 143 9.22 -19.63 -6.55
N ALA A 144 8.07 -19.54 -5.86
CA ALA A 144 7.93 -19.02 -4.50
C ALA A 144 7.16 -19.97 -3.56
N PRO A 145 7.56 -21.26 -3.46
CA PRO A 145 6.88 -22.23 -2.59
C PRO A 145 7.02 -21.91 -1.09
N GLU A 146 7.99 -21.07 -0.70
CA GLU A 146 8.24 -20.66 0.68
C GLU A 146 7.12 -19.82 1.30
N TYR A 147 6.29 -19.17 0.47
CA TYR A 147 5.25 -18.26 0.94
C TYR A 147 3.90 -18.96 1.08
N SER A 148 3.09 -18.53 2.05
CA SER A 148 1.72 -19.03 2.18
C SER A 148 0.86 -18.66 0.97
N PRO A 149 -0.24 -19.38 0.67
CA PRO A 149 -1.11 -19.07 -0.46
C PRO A 149 -1.65 -17.63 -0.45
N GLU A 150 -1.84 -17.03 0.73
CA GLU A 150 -2.26 -15.63 0.89
C GLU A 150 -1.18 -14.65 0.45
N ILE A 151 0.08 -14.93 0.82
CA ILE A 151 1.23 -14.11 0.42
C ILE A 151 1.47 -14.28 -1.08
N GLN A 152 1.40 -15.50 -1.61
CA GLN A 152 1.51 -15.77 -3.05
C GLN A 152 0.47 -15.00 -3.87
N ARG A 153 -0.79 -14.93 -3.41
CA ARG A 153 -1.84 -14.10 -4.04
C ARG A 153 -1.50 -12.61 -4.01
N THR A 154 -0.96 -12.14 -2.91
CA THR A 154 -0.60 -10.73 -2.71
C THR A 154 0.57 -10.32 -3.60
N ILE A 155 1.66 -11.08 -3.61
CA ILE A 155 2.82 -10.78 -4.47
C ILE A 155 2.46 -10.89 -5.95
N ARG A 156 1.58 -11.84 -6.33
CA ARG A 156 1.02 -11.91 -7.69
C ARG A 156 0.28 -10.62 -8.05
N PHE A 157 -0.60 -10.15 -7.17
CA PHE A 157 -1.38 -8.93 -7.41
C PHE A 157 -0.46 -7.71 -7.57
N ILE A 158 0.55 -7.59 -6.72
CA ILE A 158 1.57 -6.52 -6.81
C ILE A 158 2.27 -6.61 -8.18
N GLY A 159 2.81 -7.77 -8.54
CA GLY A 159 3.53 -7.96 -9.80
C GLY A 159 2.69 -7.60 -11.03
N LEU A 160 1.41 -8.00 -11.05
CA LEU A 160 0.50 -7.67 -12.15
C LEU A 160 0.18 -6.18 -12.29
N LYS A 161 0.39 -5.37 -11.23
CA LYS A 161 0.05 -3.94 -11.21
C LYS A 161 1.25 -3.02 -11.27
N THR A 162 2.44 -3.48 -10.88
CA THR A 162 3.61 -2.61 -10.71
C THR A 162 4.77 -2.92 -11.65
N LEU A 163 4.85 -4.15 -12.19
CA LEU A 163 6.00 -4.58 -12.98
C LEU A 163 5.74 -4.41 -14.47
N ASP A 164 6.77 -3.99 -15.19
CA ASP A 164 6.71 -3.88 -16.64
C ASP A 164 6.58 -5.27 -17.27
N GLU A 165 5.93 -5.30 -18.43
CA GLU A 165 5.61 -6.56 -19.11
C GLU A 165 6.85 -7.22 -19.75
N ASP A 166 7.87 -6.42 -20.04
CA ASP A 166 9.09 -6.85 -20.73
C ASP A 166 10.23 -7.15 -19.76
N GLU A 167 10.01 -7.01 -18.45
CA GLU A 167 11.00 -7.39 -17.44
C GLU A 167 11.25 -8.90 -17.42
N PRO A 168 12.52 -9.33 -17.31
CA PRO A 168 12.85 -10.75 -17.25
C PRO A 168 12.31 -11.38 -15.96
N ALA A 169 11.93 -12.65 -16.03
CA ALA A 169 11.34 -13.40 -14.91
C ALA A 169 12.21 -13.34 -13.64
N GLU A 170 13.53 -13.40 -13.77
CA GLU A 170 14.45 -13.34 -12.63
C GLU A 170 14.36 -12.02 -11.84
N SER A 171 14.25 -10.88 -12.53
CA SER A 171 14.07 -9.56 -11.90
C SER A 171 12.73 -9.47 -11.19
N VAL A 172 11.68 -9.93 -11.87
CA VAL A 172 10.31 -10.00 -11.35
C VAL A 172 10.28 -10.84 -10.07
N HIS A 173 10.86 -12.04 -10.10
CA HIS A 173 10.90 -12.95 -8.95
C HIS A 173 11.70 -12.34 -7.81
N ALA A 174 12.85 -11.73 -8.07
CA ALA A 174 13.66 -11.08 -7.06
C ALA A 174 12.90 -9.95 -6.34
N LEU A 175 12.25 -9.05 -7.10
CA LEU A 175 11.46 -7.97 -6.50
C LEU A 175 10.27 -8.51 -5.70
N LEU A 176 9.57 -9.50 -6.24
CA LEU A 176 8.41 -10.08 -5.56
C LEU A 176 8.79 -10.89 -4.33
N LYS A 177 9.97 -11.51 -4.28
CA LYS A 177 10.50 -12.14 -3.06
C LYS A 177 10.77 -11.11 -1.96
N VAL A 178 11.25 -9.91 -2.29
CA VAL A 178 11.39 -8.82 -1.30
C VAL A 178 10.04 -8.48 -0.67
N TRP A 179 8.99 -8.38 -1.49
CA TRP A 179 7.63 -8.18 -0.98
C TRP A 179 7.12 -9.38 -0.18
N GLY A 180 7.37 -10.61 -0.64
CA GLY A 180 7.00 -11.84 0.04
C GLY A 180 7.65 -11.95 1.42
N ASP A 181 8.92 -11.60 1.55
CA ASP A 181 9.67 -11.58 2.81
C ASP A 181 9.13 -10.51 3.77
N ALA A 182 8.85 -9.30 3.24
CA ALA A 182 8.27 -8.23 4.03
C ALA A 182 6.89 -8.63 4.57
N LEU A 183 6.03 -9.20 3.72
CA LEU A 183 4.70 -9.69 4.11
C LEU A 183 4.81 -10.84 5.12
N SER A 184 5.70 -11.80 4.89
CA SER A 184 5.93 -12.93 5.79
C SER A 184 6.33 -12.48 7.18
N ARG A 185 7.18 -11.45 7.29
CA ARG A 185 7.58 -10.88 8.59
C ARG A 185 6.44 -10.17 9.32
N ILE A 186 5.53 -9.53 8.58
CA ILE A 186 4.38 -8.83 9.17
C ILE A 186 3.32 -9.84 9.64
N THR A 187 3.12 -10.91 8.89
CA THR A 187 2.10 -11.94 9.20
C THR A 187 2.61 -13.03 10.14
N ALA A 188 3.93 -13.22 10.25
CA ALA A 188 4.49 -14.15 11.20
C ALA A 188 4.11 -13.71 12.62
N PRO A 189 3.68 -14.63 13.50
CA PRO A 189 3.57 -14.32 14.91
C PRO A 189 4.93 -13.80 15.37
N PRO A 190 4.98 -12.76 16.23
CA PRO A 190 6.24 -12.26 16.75
C PRO A 190 7.03 -13.45 17.29
N PRO A 191 8.33 -13.58 16.95
CA PRO A 191 9.13 -14.67 17.47
C PRO A 191 8.93 -14.69 18.99
N PRO A 192 8.71 -15.87 19.60
CA PRO A 192 8.53 -15.94 21.05
C PRO A 192 9.69 -15.19 21.66
N GLU A 193 9.39 -14.16 22.46
CA GLU A 193 10.42 -13.27 23.00
C GLU A 193 11.53 -14.16 23.56
N THR A 194 12.70 -14.15 22.92
CA THR A 194 13.87 -14.82 23.47
C THR A 194 13.96 -14.34 24.92
N PRO A 195 14.17 -15.21 25.92
CA PRO A 195 14.22 -14.79 27.31
C PRO A 195 15.36 -13.80 27.47
N SER A 196 15.06 -12.53 27.22
CA SER A 196 16.01 -11.46 27.29
C SER A 196 16.22 -11.20 28.77
N LEU A 197 17.47 -10.96 29.14
CA LEU A 197 17.80 -10.63 30.53
C LEU A 197 16.89 -9.50 31.03
N MET A 198 16.55 -8.55 30.15
CA MET A 198 15.62 -7.45 30.42
C MET A 198 14.16 -7.91 30.65
N ALA A 199 13.64 -8.85 29.87
CA ALA A 199 12.31 -9.44 30.10
C ALA A 199 12.25 -10.24 31.42
N TRP A 200 13.31 -11.00 31.72
CA TRP A 200 13.45 -11.70 33.00
C TRP A 200 13.55 -10.71 34.17
N LEU A 201 14.35 -9.65 34.02
CA LEU A 201 14.50 -8.61 35.04
C LEU A 201 13.17 -7.91 35.30
N LYS A 202 12.41 -7.59 34.24
CA LYS A 202 11.09 -6.96 34.33
C LYS A 202 10.08 -7.86 35.02
N TYR A 203 10.08 -9.16 34.71
CA TYR A 203 9.26 -10.16 35.38
C TYR A 203 9.60 -10.26 36.88
N LYS A 204 10.88 -10.33 37.22
CA LYS A 204 11.34 -10.33 38.62
C LYS A 204 10.99 -9.02 39.33
N TRP A 205 11.11 -7.89 38.67
CA TRP A 205 10.73 -6.59 39.20
C TRP A 205 9.23 -6.49 39.47
N GLN A 206 8.39 -7.09 38.62
CA GLN A 206 6.95 -7.17 38.85
C GLN A 206 6.60 -8.03 40.08
N GLN A 207 7.30 -9.16 40.29
CA GLN A 207 7.14 -9.96 41.52
C GLN A 207 7.52 -9.17 42.78
N VAL A 208 8.65 -8.46 42.73
CA VAL A 208 9.08 -7.56 43.82
C VAL A 208 8.04 -6.48 44.06
N LYS A 209 7.54 -5.83 43.01
CA LYS A 209 6.51 -4.79 43.12
C LYS A 209 5.21 -5.31 43.72
N ALA A 210 4.80 -6.55 43.42
CA ALA A 210 3.65 -7.19 44.04
C ALA A 210 3.86 -7.43 45.55
N TYR A 211 5.06 -7.83 45.95
CA TYR A 211 5.42 -7.97 47.36
C TYR A 211 5.37 -6.63 48.11
N PHE A 212 5.91 -5.57 47.51
CA PHE A 212 5.85 -4.21 48.06
C PHE A 212 4.49 -3.50 47.86
N HIS A 213 3.54 -4.10 47.14
CA HIS A 213 2.22 -3.51 46.88
C HIS A 213 1.37 -3.46 48.15
N ASN A 214 1.53 -4.44 49.05
CA ASN A 214 0.85 -4.46 50.32
C ASN A 214 1.57 -3.55 51.33
N ARG A 215 1.58 -2.25 51.02
CA ARG A 215 2.28 -1.19 51.76
C ARG A 215 1.98 -1.24 53.26
N LYS A 216 0.75 -1.59 53.64
CA LYS A 216 0.32 -1.75 55.03
C LYS A 216 1.02 -2.93 55.71
N ALA A 217 1.12 -4.08 55.06
CA ALA A 217 1.81 -5.26 55.60
C ALA A 217 3.29 -4.98 55.86
N MET A 218 3.97 -4.27 54.96
CA MET A 218 5.36 -3.85 55.13
C MET A 218 5.55 -2.88 56.30
N THR A 219 4.62 -1.95 56.51
CA THR A 219 4.66 -1.06 57.68
C THR A 219 4.50 -1.87 58.98
N TYR A 220 3.57 -2.82 59.04
CA TYR A 220 3.37 -3.66 60.23
C TYR A 220 4.55 -4.57 60.52
N THR A 221 5.19 -5.17 59.50
CA THR A 221 6.37 -6.01 59.69
C THR A 221 7.58 -5.21 60.18
N LEU A 222 7.79 -4.00 59.66
CA LEU A 222 8.86 -3.11 60.14
C LEU A 222 8.63 -2.65 61.58
N LEU A 223 7.39 -2.30 61.94
CA LEU A 223 7.05 -1.98 63.33
C LEU A 223 7.28 -3.17 64.27
N TYR A 224 6.94 -4.38 63.84
CA TYR A 224 7.16 -5.60 64.61
C TYR A 224 8.66 -5.88 64.83
N ILE A 225 9.49 -5.79 63.79
CA ILE A 225 10.94 -5.98 63.88
C ILE A 225 11.57 -4.89 64.75
N GLY A 226 11.15 -3.63 64.60
CA GLY A 226 11.60 -2.53 65.46
C GLY A 226 11.27 -2.77 66.93
N GLY A 227 10.06 -3.25 67.23
CA GLY A 227 9.65 -3.63 68.58
C GLY A 227 10.53 -4.75 69.16
N LEU A 228 10.80 -5.80 68.39
CA LEU A 228 11.70 -6.88 68.82
C LEU A 228 13.12 -6.39 69.10
N ALA A 229 13.66 -5.52 68.25
CA ALA A 229 14.99 -4.95 68.45
C ALA A 229 15.05 -4.10 69.74
N ILE A 230 14.03 -3.29 70.03
CA ILE A 230 13.95 -2.51 71.27
C ILE A 230 13.94 -3.43 72.49
N ILE A 231 13.15 -4.51 72.47
CA ILE A 231 13.09 -5.47 73.58
C ILE A 231 14.48 -6.09 73.83
N ILE A 232 15.17 -6.53 72.77
CA ILE A 232 16.52 -7.09 72.87
C ILE A 232 17.49 -6.07 73.47
N CYS A 233 17.46 -4.82 73.00
CA CYS A 233 18.31 -3.75 73.52
C CYS A 233 18.04 -3.48 75.01
N ILE A 234 16.77 -3.48 75.43
CA ILE A 234 16.40 -3.29 76.83
C ILE A 234 16.90 -4.46 77.68
N SER A 235 16.77 -5.70 77.22
CA SER A 235 17.27 -6.87 77.96
C SER A 235 18.79 -6.83 78.14
N LEU A 236 19.53 -6.46 77.10
CA LEU A 236 20.99 -6.29 77.18
C LEU A 236 21.37 -5.13 78.11
N TYR A 237 20.66 -4.00 78.02
CA TYR A 237 20.88 -2.84 78.89
C TYR A 237 20.61 -3.17 80.36
N GLN A 238 19.50 -3.86 80.66
CA GLN A 238 19.15 -4.27 82.03
C GLN A 238 20.20 -5.21 82.63
N SER A 239 20.72 -6.16 81.85
CA SER A 239 21.81 -7.03 82.30
C SER A 239 23.06 -6.22 82.67
N ALA A 240 23.48 -5.31 81.79
CA ALA A 240 24.66 -4.48 82.01
C ALA A 240 24.50 -3.56 83.24
N VAL A 241 23.32 -2.96 83.44
CA VAL A 241 23.03 -2.11 84.59
C VAL A 241 23.02 -2.90 85.90
N MET A 242 22.45 -4.11 85.92
CA MET A 242 22.48 -4.96 87.12
C MET A 242 23.90 -5.38 87.51
N ASP A 243 24.73 -5.74 86.53
CA ASP A 243 26.13 -6.09 86.80
C ASP A 243 26.91 -4.88 87.31
N LEU A 244 26.65 -3.68 86.77
CA LEU A 244 27.23 -2.44 87.26
C LEU A 244 26.78 -2.15 88.69
N ASP A 245 25.49 -2.24 89.00
CA ASP A 245 24.95 -1.98 90.35
C ASP A 245 25.48 -3.00 91.38
N ARG A 246 25.57 -4.28 91.00
CA ARG A 246 26.18 -5.32 91.84
C ARG A 246 27.64 -5.02 92.14
N THR A 247 28.40 -4.61 91.12
CA THR A 247 29.82 -4.25 91.27
C THR A 247 29.96 -3.00 92.15
N ASN A 248 29.15 -1.98 91.90
CA ASN A 248 29.14 -0.72 92.63
C ASN A 248 28.80 -0.93 94.13
N ARG A 249 27.82 -1.79 94.42
CA ARG A 249 27.44 -2.15 95.80
C ARG A 249 28.56 -2.90 96.54
N ILE A 250 29.24 -3.82 95.86
CA ILE A 250 30.43 -4.49 96.43
C ILE A 250 31.53 -3.45 96.67
N PHE A 251 31.75 -2.57 95.70
CA PHE A 251 32.78 -1.55 95.74
C PHE A 251 32.59 -0.56 96.90
N TYR A 252 31.39 0.01 97.08
CA TYR A 252 31.09 0.87 98.22
C TYR A 252 31.13 0.13 99.56
N ARG A 253 30.75 -1.15 99.61
CA ARG A 253 30.76 -1.91 100.87
C ARG A 253 32.18 -2.32 101.31
N TYR A 254 33.09 -2.56 100.38
CA TYR A 254 34.41 -3.13 100.69
C TYR A 254 35.57 -2.16 100.50
N VAL A 255 35.49 -1.24 99.53
CA VAL A 255 36.57 -0.30 99.19
C VAL A 255 36.30 1.08 99.80
N ILE A 256 35.15 1.69 99.50
CA ILE A 256 34.78 3.03 100.00
C ILE A 256 33.89 2.90 101.25
N LYS A 257 34.46 2.37 102.34
CA LYS A 257 33.70 2.15 103.59
C LYS A 257 33.39 3.45 104.34
N ASN A 258 34.35 4.39 104.36
CA ASN A 258 34.33 5.63 105.15
C ASN A 258 34.82 6.81 104.29
N ALA A 259 34.53 8.05 104.71
CA ALA A 259 34.90 9.27 103.98
C ALA A 259 36.40 9.40 103.65
N ASN A 260 37.28 8.94 104.54
CA ASN A 260 38.74 8.94 104.28
C ASN A 260 39.12 7.95 103.17
N ALA A 261 38.54 6.74 103.17
CA ALA A 261 38.79 5.74 102.13
C ALA A 261 38.25 6.19 100.76
N ALA A 262 37.18 7.00 100.72
CA ALA A 262 36.72 7.64 99.49
C ALA A 262 37.77 8.60 98.93
N LYS A 263 38.38 9.41 99.81
CA LYS A 263 39.38 10.40 99.42
C LYS A 263 40.67 9.74 98.93
N ASP A 264 41.16 8.74 99.66
CA ASP A 264 42.36 7.99 99.26
C ASP A 264 42.15 7.29 97.92
N TYR A 265 40.95 6.73 97.70
CA TYR A 265 40.60 6.14 96.42
C TYR A 265 40.57 7.18 95.29
N HIS A 266 39.98 8.37 95.52
CA HIS A 266 39.97 9.44 94.52
C HIS A 266 41.38 9.95 94.18
N GLU A 267 42.29 10.01 95.16
CA GLU A 267 43.68 10.39 94.92
C GLU A 267 44.42 9.31 94.12
N LEU A 268 44.24 8.03 94.46
CA LEU A 268 44.77 6.89 93.68
C LEU A 268 44.21 6.86 92.26
N ASP A 269 42.90 7.02 92.09
CA ASP A 269 42.24 7.01 90.79
C ASP A 269 42.70 8.18 89.91
N SER A 270 42.87 9.37 90.50
CA SER A 270 43.43 10.54 89.82
C SER A 270 44.89 10.31 89.40
N LEU A 271 45.69 9.66 90.24
CA LEU A 271 47.09 9.35 89.93
C LEU A 271 47.19 8.34 88.77
N VAL A 272 46.32 7.33 88.77
CA VAL A 272 46.25 6.32 87.72
C VAL A 272 45.75 6.93 86.41
N HIS A 273 44.82 7.91 86.43
CA HIS A 273 44.30 8.60 85.24
C HIS A 273 45.20 9.71 84.68
N SER A 274 45.99 10.38 85.51
CA SER A 274 46.89 11.45 85.08
C SER A 274 48.25 10.97 84.60
N ASN A 275 48.71 9.80 85.05
CA ASN A 275 50.05 9.31 84.73
C ASN A 275 50.07 8.41 83.47
N ASP A 276 50.86 8.82 82.47
CA ASP A 276 51.01 8.12 81.19
C ASP A 276 51.53 6.67 81.33
N PHE A 277 52.23 6.33 82.41
CA PHE A 277 52.71 4.97 82.67
C PHE A 277 51.57 3.94 82.72
N PHE A 278 50.43 4.30 83.31
CA PHE A 278 49.28 3.39 83.44
C PHE A 278 48.40 3.31 82.19
N LYS A 279 48.67 4.16 81.17
CA LYS A 279 47.91 4.17 79.91
C LYS A 279 48.07 2.87 79.12
N THR A 280 49.27 2.28 79.15
CA THR A 280 49.60 1.01 78.48
C THR A 280 48.82 -0.18 79.02
N TYR A 281 48.53 -0.18 80.33
CA TYR A 281 47.78 -1.26 80.97
C TYR A 281 46.27 -1.16 80.74
N ARG A 282 45.71 0.03 80.47
CA ARG A 282 44.29 0.19 80.10
C ARG A 282 43.94 -0.39 78.73
N THR A 283 44.88 -0.36 77.78
CA THR A 283 44.64 -0.80 76.40
C THR A 283 44.83 -2.31 76.20
N LEU A 284 45.35 -3.03 77.19
CA LEU A 284 45.62 -4.46 77.09
C LEU A 284 44.39 -5.36 77.30
N ASP A 285 43.32 -4.82 77.88
CA ASP A 285 42.14 -5.59 78.33
C ASP A 285 40.89 -5.32 77.47
N ARG A 286 41.09 -5.07 76.17
CA ARG A 286 40.04 -4.85 75.17
C ARG A 286 40.12 -5.89 74.06
#